data_AF-A0A067N518-F1
#
_entry.id   AF-A0A067N518-F1
#
_cell.length_a   1.000
_cell.length_b   1.000
_cell.length_c   1.000
_cell.angle_alpha   90.00
_cell.angle_beta   90.00
_cell.angle_gamma   90.00
#
_symmetry.space_group_name_H-M   'P 1'
#
loop_
_entity.id
_entity.type
_entity.pdbx_description
1 polymer ?
#
loop_
_entity_poly.entity_id
_entity_poly.type
_entity_poly.pdbx_seq_one_letter_code
_entity_poly.pdbx_strand_id
1 'polypeptide(L)'
;MAPSGDPINPPPTPTPPTPPNDDRLAIAIAEGVGRVVTASMEKLTSHMDASLSMFSSSITTSINSLKETLPQTPATGLRDTTTSTSNAISATQEMGTPQSNTFNAPFSFPPPVGPGANPFVPPLPASANPFVPPSTMNPAAGASSILRYFPEIEASVLQSVVKHELRPQHLHKLLTTTNTKPITPQSLIYTVDGFQVQEPSVTRELPTFNVFLKALTLYFDILSTNVLISTGNVTTYAHVAHGGYFYLRSLNHYLTIYTYRTVLDFHMVFHAKRLREMEDGDFTGWSRTDNEAVMQILQPSTAAVHSVTDCNSTSSPKPRGTKPNSPKVDQVCNNFNENRCTSPCRNGRIHKCSTCSSESHSRSACTTKST
;
A
#
# COMPACT_ATOMS: atom_id res chain seq x y z
N MET A 1 -54.64 -73.20 -32.69
CA MET A 1 -53.38 -72.69 -33.28
C MET A 1 -53.59 -71.22 -33.58
N ALA A 2 -53.16 -70.34 -32.68
CA ALA A 2 -53.17 -68.89 -32.85
C ALA A 2 -51.72 -68.44 -33.11
N PRO A 3 -51.47 -67.49 -34.02
CA PRO A 3 -50.11 -67.09 -34.37
C PRO A 3 -49.56 -66.16 -33.29
N SER A 4 -48.35 -66.49 -32.84
CA SER A 4 -47.54 -65.70 -31.93
C SER A 4 -47.06 -64.46 -32.68
N GLY A 5 -47.53 -63.27 -32.27
CA GLY A 5 -47.10 -61.99 -32.82
C GLY A 5 -45.81 -61.53 -32.18
N ASP A 6 -44.80 -61.22 -33.00
CA ASP A 6 -43.52 -60.69 -32.56
C ASP A 6 -43.65 -59.27 -31.99
N PRO A 7 -42.86 -58.93 -30.95
CA PRO A 7 -42.91 -57.63 -30.30
C PRO A 7 -42.27 -56.56 -31.20
N ILE A 8 -43.06 -55.55 -31.55
CA ILE A 8 -42.63 -54.36 -32.29
C ILE A 8 -41.76 -53.50 -31.36
N ASN A 9 -40.47 -53.37 -31.67
CA ASN A 9 -39.57 -52.46 -30.97
C ASN A 9 -39.92 -51.01 -31.28
N PRO A 10 -40.07 -50.13 -30.26
CA PRO A 10 -40.36 -48.72 -30.48
C PRO A 10 -39.16 -48.00 -31.13
N PRO A 11 -39.41 -47.00 -31.99
CA PRO A 11 -38.37 -46.26 -32.67
C PRO A 11 -37.48 -45.48 -31.69
N PRO A 12 -36.18 -45.32 -31.99
CA PRO A 12 -35.23 -44.64 -31.13
C PRO A 12 -35.62 -43.17 -30.93
N THR A 13 -35.69 -42.76 -29.67
CA THR A 13 -36.04 -41.39 -29.27
C THR A 13 -34.93 -40.42 -29.71
N PRO A 14 -35.26 -39.28 -30.36
CA PRO A 14 -34.26 -38.31 -30.80
C PRO A 14 -33.50 -37.74 -29.60
N THR A 15 -32.18 -37.85 -29.63
CA THR A 15 -31.28 -37.27 -28.64
C THR A 15 -31.45 -35.75 -28.58
N PRO A 16 -31.65 -35.16 -27.39
CA PRO A 16 -31.81 -33.71 -27.25
C PRO A 16 -30.52 -32.99 -27.66
N PRO A 17 -30.63 -31.80 -28.29
CA PRO A 17 -29.48 -31.02 -28.72
C PRO A 17 -28.63 -30.60 -27.51
N THR A 18 -27.34 -30.88 -27.59
CA THR A 18 -26.35 -30.47 -26.59
C THR A 18 -26.39 -28.94 -26.44
N PRO A 19 -26.54 -28.39 -25.22
CA PRO A 19 -26.58 -26.95 -25.02
C PRO A 19 -25.26 -26.30 -25.48
N PRO A 20 -25.33 -25.10 -26.07
CA PRO A 20 -24.14 -24.37 -26.49
C PRO A 20 -23.23 -24.12 -25.29
N ASN A 21 -21.94 -24.31 -25.51
CA ASN A 21 -20.91 -24.29 -24.47
C ASN A 21 -20.66 -22.83 -24.00
N ASP A 22 -21.40 -22.40 -22.98
CA ASP A 22 -21.40 -21.04 -22.39
C ASP A 22 -20.03 -20.60 -21.83
N ASP A 23 -19.10 -21.53 -21.61
CA ASP A 23 -17.77 -21.25 -21.08
C ASP A 23 -16.94 -20.33 -22.00
N ARG A 24 -17.16 -20.37 -23.32
CA ARG A 24 -16.41 -19.50 -24.26
C ARG A 24 -16.82 -18.03 -24.16
N LEU A 25 -18.09 -17.77 -23.83
CA LEU A 25 -18.59 -16.40 -23.66
C LEU A 25 -18.09 -15.80 -22.34
N ALA A 26 -18.06 -16.58 -21.26
CA ALA A 26 -17.52 -16.14 -19.98
C ALA A 26 -16.02 -15.77 -20.08
N ILE A 27 -15.22 -16.58 -20.80
CA ILE A 27 -13.79 -16.31 -21.02
C ILE A 27 -13.60 -15.03 -21.86
N ALA A 28 -14.36 -14.87 -22.95
CA ALA A 28 -14.26 -13.68 -23.80
C ALA A 28 -14.65 -12.39 -23.06
N ILE A 29 -15.66 -12.43 -22.18
CA ILE A 29 -16.06 -11.29 -21.35
C ILE A 29 -14.96 -10.96 -20.33
N ALA A 30 -14.38 -11.96 -19.67
CA ALA A 30 -13.30 -11.74 -18.70
C ALA A 30 -12.06 -11.11 -19.35
N GLU A 31 -11.66 -11.57 -20.54
CA GLU A 31 -10.54 -10.98 -21.28
C GLU A 31 -10.82 -9.56 -21.76
N GLY A 32 -12.05 -9.29 -22.23
CA GLY A 32 -12.48 -7.96 -22.67
C GLY A 32 -12.45 -6.93 -21.53
N VAL A 33 -12.97 -7.30 -20.36
CA VAL A 33 -12.96 -6.43 -19.17
C VAL A 33 -11.53 -6.14 -18.72
N GLY A 34 -10.65 -7.16 -18.71
CA GLY A 34 -9.24 -6.99 -18.36
C GLY A 34 -8.54 -5.94 -19.23
N ARG A 35 -8.70 -6.00 -20.56
CA ARG A 35 -8.07 -5.05 -21.48
C ARG A 35 -8.56 -3.61 -21.28
N VAL A 36 -9.87 -3.43 -21.07
CA VAL A 36 -10.47 -2.09 -20.85
C VAL A 36 -9.99 -1.48 -19.53
N VAL A 37 -9.85 -2.29 -18.48
CA VAL A 37 -9.31 -1.84 -17.19
C VAL A 37 -7.84 -1.44 -17.34
N THR A 38 -7.01 -2.27 -17.98
CA THR A 38 -5.58 -1.96 -18.17
C THR A 38 -5.39 -0.68 -18.99
N ALA A 39 -6.12 -0.52 -20.10
CA ALA A 39 -6.05 0.69 -20.92
C ALA A 39 -6.54 1.96 -20.17
N SER A 40 -7.58 1.82 -19.34
CA SER A 40 -8.05 2.92 -18.49
C SER A 40 -7.01 3.29 -17.42
N MET A 41 -6.33 2.31 -16.84
CA MET A 41 -5.27 2.55 -15.86
C MET A 41 -4.03 3.19 -16.48
N GLU A 42 -3.63 2.79 -17.69
CA GLU A 42 -2.57 3.47 -18.43
C GLU A 42 -2.92 4.94 -18.70
N LYS A 43 -4.15 5.21 -19.13
CA LYS A 43 -4.61 6.58 -19.40
C LYS A 43 -4.70 7.42 -18.13
N LEU A 44 -5.10 6.82 -17.00
CA LEU A 44 -5.09 7.50 -15.70
C LEU A 44 -3.65 7.77 -15.25
N THR A 45 -2.74 6.81 -15.42
CA THR A 45 -1.32 6.95 -15.11
C THR A 45 -0.70 8.07 -15.95
N SER A 46 -0.98 8.11 -17.25
CA SER A 46 -0.47 9.18 -18.12
C SER A 46 -1.01 10.55 -17.73
N HIS A 47 -2.28 10.64 -17.30
CA HIS A 47 -2.86 11.89 -16.83
C HIS A 47 -2.23 12.35 -15.51
N MET A 48 -1.98 11.41 -14.58
CA MET A 48 -1.26 11.70 -13.34
C MET A 48 0.18 12.16 -13.62
N ASP A 49 0.91 11.47 -14.49
CA ASP A 49 2.27 11.83 -14.88
C ASP A 49 2.32 13.21 -15.56
N ALA A 50 1.36 13.52 -16.44
CA ALA A 50 1.25 14.85 -17.06
C ALA A 50 0.95 15.94 -16.02
N SER A 51 0.03 15.67 -15.08
CA SER A 51 -0.30 16.59 -13.99
C SER A 51 0.91 16.84 -13.08
N LEU A 52 1.69 15.79 -12.80
CA LEU A 52 2.92 15.87 -12.02
C LEU A 52 4.06 16.57 -12.75
N SER A 53 4.19 16.38 -14.06
CA SER A 53 5.14 17.13 -14.88
C SER A 53 4.83 18.64 -14.82
N MET A 54 3.54 19.00 -14.93
CA MET A 54 3.11 20.39 -14.78
C MET A 54 3.38 20.91 -13.38
N PHE A 55 3.09 20.09 -12.36
CA PHE A 55 3.27 20.45 -10.96
C PHE A 55 4.76 20.63 -10.58
N SER A 56 5.62 19.69 -10.97
CA SER A 56 7.07 19.75 -10.81
C SER A 56 7.68 20.96 -11.53
N SER A 57 7.21 21.25 -12.75
CA SER A 57 7.62 22.45 -13.47
C SER A 57 7.21 23.71 -12.71
N SER A 58 5.98 23.76 -12.20
CA SER A 58 5.47 24.89 -11.42
C SER A 58 6.26 25.12 -10.12
N ILE A 59 6.61 24.06 -9.40
CA ILE A 59 7.49 24.15 -8.22
C ILE A 59 8.86 24.69 -8.63
N THR A 60 9.47 24.15 -9.70
CA THR A 60 10.80 24.56 -10.16
C THR A 60 10.80 26.04 -10.55
N THR A 61 9.78 26.50 -11.27
CA THR A 61 9.60 27.92 -11.59
C THR A 61 9.46 28.77 -10.33
N SER A 62 8.64 28.34 -9.37
CA SER A 62 8.40 29.07 -8.11
C SER A 62 9.67 29.19 -7.26
N ILE A 63 10.47 28.11 -7.17
CA ILE A 63 11.77 28.12 -6.48
C ILE A 63 12.74 29.07 -7.18
N ASN A 64 12.79 29.08 -8.51
CA ASN A 64 13.66 29.98 -9.25
C ASN A 64 13.25 31.46 -9.09
N SER A 65 11.95 31.75 -9.10
CA SER A 65 11.45 33.11 -8.83
C SER A 65 11.77 33.59 -7.41
N LEU A 66 11.73 32.70 -6.41
CA LEU A 66 12.14 33.01 -5.04
C LEU A 66 13.65 33.28 -4.91
N LYS A 67 14.49 32.60 -5.70
CA LYS A 67 15.94 32.88 -5.75
C LYS A 67 16.24 34.26 -6.35
N GLU A 68 15.45 34.71 -7.34
CA GLU A 68 15.63 36.03 -7.95
C GLU A 68 15.15 37.20 -7.09
N THR A 69 14.26 36.95 -6.11
CA THR A 69 13.71 38.01 -5.24
C THR A 69 14.50 38.25 -3.96
N LEU A 70 15.50 37.42 -3.62
CA LEU A 70 16.42 37.75 -2.53
C LEU A 70 17.43 38.83 -2.99
N PRO A 71 17.50 40.00 -2.33
CA PRO A 71 18.51 41.00 -2.64
C PRO A 71 19.90 40.39 -2.45
N GLN A 72 20.71 40.39 -3.50
CA GLN A 72 22.13 40.08 -3.38
C GLN A 72 22.76 41.16 -2.50
N THR A 73 22.91 40.87 -1.21
CA THR A 73 23.78 41.67 -0.33
C THR A 73 25.18 41.65 -0.93
N PRO A 74 25.78 42.80 -1.28
CA PRO A 74 27.13 42.83 -1.82
C PRO A 74 28.09 42.32 -0.75
N ALA A 75 28.65 41.13 -0.99
CA ALA A 75 29.71 40.57 -0.18
C ALA A 75 30.98 41.40 -0.42
N THR A 76 31.24 42.34 0.48
CA THR A 76 32.54 43.02 0.56
C THR A 76 33.60 42.03 1.01
N GLY A 77 34.38 41.56 0.04
CA GLY A 77 35.80 41.27 0.14
C GLY A 77 36.26 40.33 1.25
N LEU A 78 36.43 39.05 0.90
CA LEU A 78 37.61 38.31 1.31
C LEU A 78 38.07 37.46 0.13
N ARG A 79 39.23 37.84 -0.42
CA ARG A 79 40.00 37.00 -1.35
C ARG A 79 40.38 35.73 -0.62
N ASP A 80 40.11 34.58 -1.21
CA ASP A 80 41.06 33.47 -1.14
C ASP A 80 41.04 32.64 -2.42
N THR A 81 42.26 32.24 -2.76
CA THR A 81 42.71 31.65 -4.01
C THR A 81 42.63 30.14 -3.89
N THR A 82 41.84 29.43 -4.72
CA THR A 82 42.12 28.02 -5.06
C THR A 82 41.50 27.61 -6.40
N THR A 83 42.36 27.59 -7.41
CA THR A 83 42.62 26.51 -8.38
C THR A 83 41.48 25.54 -8.76
N SER A 84 41.09 25.63 -10.03
CA SER A 84 40.36 24.60 -10.78
C SER A 84 41.13 23.28 -10.88
N THR A 85 40.45 22.16 -10.69
CA THR A 85 40.80 20.91 -11.38
C THR A 85 39.53 20.12 -11.67
N SER A 86 39.14 20.13 -12.95
CA SER A 86 38.20 19.18 -13.52
C SER A 86 38.84 17.80 -13.55
N ASN A 87 38.11 16.75 -13.19
CA ASN A 87 38.39 15.42 -13.74
C ASN A 87 37.18 14.48 -13.71
N ALA A 88 37.16 13.67 -14.75
CA ALA A 88 36.15 12.71 -15.15
C ALA A 88 36.02 11.52 -14.20
N ILE A 89 34.83 10.92 -14.18
CA ILE A 89 34.56 9.65 -13.49
C ILE A 89 34.42 8.56 -14.56
N SER A 90 35.37 7.63 -14.54
CA SER A 90 35.24 6.26 -15.07
C SER A 90 35.51 5.28 -13.94
N ALA A 91 34.79 4.15 -14.01
CA ALA A 91 34.69 3.06 -13.05
C ALA A 91 36.03 2.43 -12.61
N THR A 92 36.05 1.73 -11.46
CA THR A 92 36.25 0.26 -11.32
C THR A 92 36.13 -0.17 -9.83
N GLN A 93 35.58 -1.37 -9.64
CA GLN A 93 35.62 -2.27 -8.46
C GLN A 93 36.92 -2.25 -7.63
N GLU A 94 36.83 -2.40 -6.30
CA GLU A 94 37.38 -3.60 -5.62
C GLU A 94 36.96 -3.73 -4.14
N MET A 95 37.15 -4.97 -3.66
CA MET A 95 36.68 -5.63 -2.45
C MET A 95 37.64 -5.38 -1.28
N GLY A 96 37.15 -5.13 -0.06
CA GLY A 96 38.01 -4.98 1.13
C GLY A 96 37.25 -4.93 2.45
N THR A 97 37.62 -5.81 3.38
CA THR A 97 37.05 -6.16 4.69
C THR A 97 37.02 -5.03 5.75
N PRO A 98 36.18 -5.15 6.81
CA PRO A 98 36.08 -4.12 7.86
C PRO A 98 37.16 -4.30 8.95
N GLN A 99 37.89 -3.23 9.26
CA GLN A 99 38.63 -3.11 10.52
C GLN A 99 37.92 -2.17 11.48
N SER A 100 37.57 -2.74 12.63
CA SER A 100 37.20 -2.07 13.87
C SER A 100 38.29 -1.11 14.36
N ASN A 101 37.94 0.13 14.64
CA ASN A 101 38.77 1.00 15.49
C ASN A 101 37.91 1.84 16.44
N THR A 102 37.93 1.38 17.69
CA THR A 102 37.60 2.10 18.92
C THR A 102 38.52 3.31 19.07
N PHE A 103 37.97 4.51 19.19
CA PHE A 103 38.69 5.68 19.70
C PHE A 103 37.87 6.33 20.81
N ASN A 104 38.31 6.08 22.04
CA ASN A 104 37.99 6.86 23.22
C ASN A 104 38.79 8.17 23.16
N ALA A 105 38.12 9.31 23.34
CA ALA A 105 38.76 10.59 23.64
C ALA A 105 38.15 11.16 24.94
N PRO A 106 38.96 11.70 25.86
CA PRO A 106 38.47 12.28 27.11
C PRO A 106 37.98 13.72 26.89
N PHE A 107 36.79 14.01 27.44
CA PHE A 107 36.25 15.36 27.54
C PHE A 107 37.01 16.16 28.62
N SER A 108 37.68 17.24 28.20
CA SER A 108 38.18 18.30 29.09
C SER A 108 37.12 19.38 29.24
N PHE A 109 36.71 19.65 30.49
CA PHE A 109 35.86 20.78 30.85
C PHE A 109 36.69 22.07 31.02
N PRO A 110 36.24 23.24 30.54
CA PRO A 110 36.78 24.53 30.97
C PRO A 110 36.14 25.02 32.28
N PRO A 111 36.84 25.86 33.08
CA PRO A 111 36.39 26.34 34.40
C PRO A 111 35.39 27.52 34.32
N PRO A 112 34.66 27.81 35.42
CA PRO A 112 33.67 28.88 35.48
C PRO A 112 34.33 30.27 35.68
N VAL A 113 33.94 31.24 34.87
CA VAL A 113 34.30 32.66 34.99
C VAL A 113 33.26 33.35 35.89
N GLY A 114 33.74 34.10 36.88
CA GLY A 114 32.94 34.78 37.90
C GLY A 114 32.17 36.03 37.43
N PRO A 115 31.37 36.64 38.32
CA PRO A 115 30.47 37.74 37.99
C PRO A 115 31.19 39.09 37.97
N GLY A 116 31.41 39.63 36.78
CA GLY A 116 31.88 41.00 36.56
C GLY A 116 30.73 42.00 36.51
N ALA A 117 30.82 43.02 37.34
CA ALA A 117 29.91 44.16 37.43
C ALA A 117 29.85 44.96 36.13
N ASN A 118 28.63 45.34 35.70
CA ASN A 118 28.42 46.29 34.61
C ASN A 118 28.24 47.71 35.14
N PRO A 119 28.94 48.71 34.59
CA PRO A 119 28.71 50.11 34.89
C PRO A 119 27.53 50.68 34.10
N PHE A 120 26.90 51.64 34.78
CA PHE A 120 25.90 52.62 34.37
C PHE A 120 26.00 53.08 32.89
N VAL A 121 24.90 52.99 32.15
CA VAL A 121 24.71 53.59 30.81
C VAL A 121 23.65 54.70 30.91
N PRO A 122 23.89 55.93 30.40
CA PRO A 122 22.96 57.06 30.47
C PRO A 122 21.78 56.94 29.47
N PRO A 123 20.64 57.61 29.73
CA PRO A 123 19.43 57.49 28.92
C PRO A 123 19.50 58.33 27.64
N LEU A 124 19.18 57.69 26.50
CA LEU A 124 18.92 58.39 25.23
C LEU A 124 17.45 58.83 25.13
N PRO A 125 17.17 59.93 24.39
CA PRO A 125 15.82 60.47 24.22
C PRO A 125 14.93 59.57 23.36
N ALA A 126 13.67 59.42 23.81
CA ALA A 126 12.62 58.65 23.18
C ALA A 126 12.29 59.18 21.77
N SER A 127 12.69 58.44 20.73
CA SER A 127 12.02 58.53 19.43
C SER A 127 10.81 57.60 19.44
N ALA A 128 9.64 58.19 19.23
CA ALA A 128 8.38 57.49 19.10
C ALA A 128 8.34 56.71 17.78
N ASN A 129 8.91 55.50 17.80
CA ASN A 129 8.57 54.47 16.81
C ASN A 129 7.42 53.63 17.39
N PRO A 130 6.27 53.52 16.71
CA PRO A 130 5.19 52.64 17.16
C PRO A 130 5.73 51.21 17.17
N PHE A 131 5.92 50.68 18.38
CA PHE A 131 6.22 49.29 18.63
C PHE A 131 5.05 48.45 18.13
N VAL A 132 5.19 47.92 16.91
CA VAL A 132 4.32 46.85 16.42
C VAL A 132 4.78 45.60 17.18
N PRO A 133 3.96 45.02 18.07
CA PRO A 133 4.36 43.83 18.80
C PRO A 133 4.71 42.73 17.79
N PRO A 134 5.75 41.93 18.06
CA PRO A 134 6.07 40.80 17.21
C PRO A 134 4.82 39.93 17.14
N SER A 135 4.34 39.66 15.93
CA SER A 135 3.23 38.75 15.66
C SER A 135 3.53 37.43 16.37
N THR A 136 2.94 37.26 17.55
CA THR A 136 2.86 35.98 18.22
C THR A 136 2.09 35.11 17.26
N MET A 137 2.81 34.22 16.54
CA MET A 137 2.22 33.15 15.75
C MET A 137 1.34 32.37 16.69
N ASN A 138 0.05 32.71 16.72
CA ASN A 138 -0.94 31.92 17.40
C ASN A 138 -1.04 30.62 16.60
N PRO A 139 -0.61 29.46 17.13
CA PRO A 139 -0.70 28.19 16.39
C PRO A 139 -2.14 27.85 15.99
N ALA A 140 -3.15 28.47 16.63
CA ALA A 140 -4.55 28.36 16.22
C ALA A 140 -4.89 29.10 14.90
N ALA A 141 -4.07 30.07 14.46
CA ALA A 141 -4.30 30.77 13.20
C ALA A 141 -4.04 29.89 11.96
N GLY A 142 -3.19 28.86 12.08
CA GLY A 142 -2.93 27.89 11.01
C GLY A 142 -4.12 26.97 10.72
N ALA A 143 -4.88 26.58 11.76
CA ALA A 143 -6.08 25.75 11.60
C ALA A 143 -7.19 26.47 10.80
N SER A 144 -7.30 27.79 10.96
CA SER A 144 -8.19 28.63 10.16
C SER A 144 -7.79 28.72 8.69
N SER A 145 -6.52 28.45 8.38
CA SER A 145 -5.98 28.56 7.02
C SER A 145 -6.31 27.32 6.18
N ILE A 146 -6.13 26.10 6.71
CA ILE A 146 -6.35 24.88 5.92
C ILE A 146 -7.83 24.66 5.56
N LEU A 147 -8.75 25.09 6.43
CA LEU A 147 -10.20 25.03 6.19
C LEU A 147 -10.64 25.82 4.95
N ARG A 148 -9.88 26.86 4.56
CA ARG A 148 -10.18 27.66 3.37
C ARG A 148 -9.87 26.92 2.07
N TYR A 149 -8.91 25.98 2.10
CA TYR A 149 -8.53 25.18 0.94
C TYR A 149 -9.45 23.97 0.76
N PHE A 150 -10.02 23.45 1.84
CA PHE A 150 -10.87 22.25 1.83
C PHE A 150 -12.23 22.48 2.51
N PRO A 151 -13.07 23.42 1.99
CA PRO A 151 -14.33 23.78 2.63
C PRO A 151 -15.38 22.65 2.63
N GLU A 152 -15.24 21.67 1.74
CA GLU A 152 -16.19 20.57 1.58
C GLU A 152 -15.99 19.45 2.61
N ILE A 153 -14.81 19.39 3.23
CA ILE A 153 -14.40 18.32 4.15
C ILE A 153 -14.72 18.75 5.58
N GLU A 154 -15.22 17.82 6.39
CA GLU A 154 -15.51 18.08 7.79
C GLU A 154 -14.26 18.53 8.55
N ALA A 155 -14.38 19.62 9.31
CA ALA A 155 -13.26 20.22 10.04
C ALA A 155 -12.59 19.24 11.02
N SER A 156 -13.36 18.33 11.64
CA SER A 156 -12.85 17.30 12.55
C SER A 156 -11.94 16.30 11.83
N VAL A 157 -12.29 15.92 10.59
CA VAL A 157 -11.54 15.00 9.75
C VAL A 157 -10.25 15.68 9.26
N LEU A 158 -10.34 16.93 8.82
CA LEU A 158 -9.16 17.73 8.46
C LEU A 158 -8.18 17.83 9.64
N GLN A 159 -8.68 18.15 10.82
CA GLN A 159 -7.84 18.22 12.03
C GLN A 159 -7.19 16.87 12.33
N SER A 160 -7.88 15.75 12.10
CA SER A 160 -7.31 14.41 12.28
C SER A 160 -6.17 14.11 11.29
N VAL A 161 -6.24 14.62 10.05
CA VAL A 161 -5.13 14.50 9.09
C VAL A 161 -3.94 15.34 9.52
N VAL A 162 -4.20 16.59 9.92
CA VAL A 162 -3.18 17.55 10.38
C VAL A 162 -2.41 17.03 11.59
N LYS A 163 -3.11 16.35 12.51
CA LYS A 163 -2.52 15.73 13.71
C LYS A 163 -1.92 14.33 13.47
N HIS A 164 -2.02 13.80 12.26
CA HIS A 164 -1.61 12.42 11.93
C HIS A 164 -2.36 11.35 12.75
N GLU A 165 -3.62 11.63 13.10
CA GLU A 165 -4.51 10.74 13.87
C GLU A 165 -5.54 10.01 12.97
N LEU A 166 -5.66 10.41 11.69
CA LEU A 166 -6.60 9.78 10.77
C LEU A 166 -6.16 8.35 10.42
N ARG A 167 -6.76 7.38 11.10
CA ARG A 167 -6.56 5.95 10.82
C ARG A 167 -6.96 5.58 9.38
N PRO A 168 -6.30 4.58 8.78
CA PRO A 168 -6.57 4.18 7.39
C PRO A 168 -8.02 3.70 7.17
N GLN A 169 -8.70 3.15 8.18
CA GLN A 169 -10.11 2.75 8.06
C GLN A 169 -11.04 3.96 7.83
N HIS A 170 -10.65 5.13 8.35
CA HIS A 170 -11.44 6.35 8.28
C HIS A 170 -11.15 7.19 7.03
N LEU A 171 -10.34 6.71 6.10
CA LEU A 171 -9.98 7.44 4.89
C LEU A 171 -11.21 7.81 4.04
N HIS A 172 -12.26 6.98 4.07
CA HIS A 172 -13.53 7.25 3.39
C HIS A 172 -14.21 8.56 3.84
N LYS A 173 -13.94 9.03 5.07
CA LYS A 173 -14.51 10.27 5.61
C LYS A 173 -14.05 11.50 4.82
N LEU A 174 -12.89 11.42 4.17
CA LEU A 174 -12.40 12.49 3.30
C LEU A 174 -13.27 12.68 2.05
N LEU A 175 -13.98 11.63 1.63
CA LEU A 175 -14.89 11.69 0.49
C LEU A 175 -16.31 12.11 0.86
N THR A 176 -16.65 12.07 2.16
CA THR A 176 -17.99 12.39 2.63
C THR A 176 -18.06 13.90 2.82
N THR A 177 -18.80 14.58 1.95
CA THR A 177 -19.01 16.02 2.09
C THR A 177 -19.94 16.29 3.27
N THR A 178 -19.73 17.40 3.97
CA THR A 178 -20.52 17.82 5.15
C THR A 178 -22.04 17.90 4.93
N ASN A 179 -22.49 17.88 3.66
CA ASN A 179 -23.91 17.94 3.28
C ASN A 179 -24.53 16.60 2.87
N THR A 180 -23.73 15.54 2.72
CA THR A 180 -24.27 14.22 2.37
C THR A 180 -24.42 13.38 3.64
N LYS A 181 -25.60 13.46 4.26
CA LYS A 181 -25.98 12.57 5.37
C LYS A 181 -25.65 11.13 5.00
N PRO A 182 -24.73 10.44 5.72
CA PRO A 182 -24.52 9.02 5.48
C PRO A 182 -25.70 8.27 6.11
N ILE A 183 -26.76 8.07 5.33
CA ILE A 183 -27.77 7.05 5.64
C ILE A 183 -27.20 5.73 5.12
N THR A 184 -26.20 5.20 5.81
CA THR A 184 -26.02 3.75 5.79
C THR A 184 -26.18 3.27 7.23
N PRO A 185 -27.22 2.47 7.53
CA PRO A 185 -27.35 1.92 8.86
C PRO A 185 -26.08 1.12 9.15
N GLN A 186 -25.41 1.46 10.25
CA GLN A 186 -24.57 0.51 10.96
C GLN A 186 -25.40 -0.77 11.04
N SER A 187 -24.93 -1.83 10.39
CA SER A 187 -25.65 -3.10 10.40
C SER A 187 -25.53 -3.64 11.82
N LEU A 188 -26.57 -3.40 12.62
CA LEU A 188 -26.79 -4.10 13.87
C LEU A 188 -27.00 -5.57 13.49
N ILE A 189 -26.01 -6.40 13.79
CA ILE A 189 -26.13 -7.83 13.62
C ILE A 189 -26.68 -8.38 14.93
N TYR A 190 -27.81 -9.07 14.83
CA TYR A 190 -28.35 -9.82 15.96
C TYR A 190 -27.59 -11.15 16.07
N THR A 191 -26.81 -11.30 17.13
CA THR A 191 -26.12 -12.54 17.51
C THR A 191 -26.83 -13.20 18.69
N VAL A 192 -26.49 -14.47 18.97
CA VAL A 192 -27.09 -15.25 20.07
C VAL A 192 -26.91 -14.57 21.43
N ASP A 193 -25.86 -13.76 21.57
CA ASP A 193 -25.52 -12.99 22.77
C ASP A 193 -26.07 -11.54 22.77
N GLY A 194 -26.92 -11.18 21.80
CA GLY A 194 -27.55 -9.86 21.68
C GLY A 194 -27.15 -9.08 20.43
N PHE A 195 -27.46 -7.77 20.43
CA PHE A 195 -27.11 -6.87 19.33
C PHE A 195 -25.62 -6.51 19.38
N GLN A 196 -24.87 -6.89 18.34
CA GLN A 196 -23.53 -6.37 18.13
C GLN A 196 -23.53 -5.36 16.99
N VAL A 197 -22.93 -4.20 17.26
CA VAL A 197 -22.62 -3.21 16.24
C VAL A 197 -21.44 -3.77 15.46
N GLN A 198 -21.70 -4.32 14.28
CA GLN A 198 -20.62 -4.71 13.40
C GLN A 198 -19.99 -3.44 12.84
N GLU A 199 -18.71 -3.23 13.16
CA GLU A 199 -17.92 -2.17 12.54
C GLU A 199 -17.96 -2.36 11.02
N PRO A 200 -18.34 -1.34 10.23
CA PRO A 200 -18.43 -1.47 8.79
C PRO A 200 -17.07 -1.95 8.27
N SER A 201 -17.09 -3.06 7.52
CA SER A 201 -15.84 -3.55 6.91
C SER A 201 -15.26 -2.43 6.04
N VAL A 202 -13.96 -2.17 6.11
CA VAL A 202 -13.30 -1.15 5.28
C VAL A 202 -13.62 -1.33 3.79
N THR A 203 -13.75 -2.58 3.33
CA THR A 203 -14.16 -2.92 1.96
C THR A 203 -15.57 -2.47 1.58
N ARG A 204 -16.43 -2.15 2.54
CA ARG A 204 -17.77 -1.59 2.30
C ARG A 204 -17.68 -0.09 2.05
N GLU A 205 -16.84 0.62 2.81
CA GLU A 205 -16.68 2.07 2.73
C GLU A 205 -15.76 2.48 1.58
N LEU A 206 -14.78 1.62 1.26
CA LEU A 206 -13.88 1.76 0.13
C LEU A 206 -14.08 0.56 -0.81
N PRO A 207 -15.19 0.51 -1.57
CA PRO A 207 -15.59 -0.68 -2.33
C PRO A 207 -14.73 -0.96 -3.55
N THR A 208 -14.06 0.06 -4.10
CA THR A 208 -13.25 -0.09 -5.31
C THR A 208 -11.92 0.61 -5.12
N PHE A 209 -10.90 0.13 -5.85
CA PHE A 209 -9.58 0.75 -5.86
C PHE A 209 -9.63 2.23 -6.27
N ASN A 210 -10.52 2.60 -7.20
CA ASN A 210 -10.66 4.00 -7.62
C ASN A 210 -11.18 4.92 -6.51
N VAL A 211 -12.14 4.45 -5.70
CA VAL A 211 -12.65 5.21 -4.54
C VAL A 211 -11.55 5.35 -3.50
N PHE A 212 -10.84 4.25 -3.21
CA PHE A 212 -9.68 4.26 -2.33
C PHE A 212 -8.59 5.23 -2.79
N LEU A 213 -8.19 5.17 -4.07
CA LEU A 213 -7.16 6.02 -4.64
C LEU A 213 -7.54 7.50 -4.56
N LYS A 214 -8.81 7.85 -4.83
CA LYS A 214 -9.32 9.23 -4.67
C LYS A 214 -9.17 9.72 -3.23
N ALA A 215 -9.58 8.90 -2.25
CA ALA A 215 -9.48 9.27 -0.83
C ALA A 215 -8.02 9.47 -0.40
N LEU A 216 -7.13 8.60 -0.90
CA LEU A 216 -5.70 8.67 -0.59
C LEU A 216 -5.01 9.86 -1.27
N THR A 217 -5.37 10.20 -2.50
CA THR A 217 -4.87 11.42 -3.16
C THR A 217 -5.29 12.67 -2.39
N LEU A 218 -6.56 12.73 -1.95
CA LEU A 218 -7.06 13.85 -1.15
C LEU A 218 -6.35 13.94 0.21
N TYR A 219 -6.06 12.80 0.83
CA TYR A 219 -5.24 12.75 2.05
C TYR A 219 -3.86 13.39 1.85
N PHE A 220 -3.14 13.04 0.78
CA PHE A 220 -1.82 13.65 0.49
C PHE A 220 -1.91 15.13 0.13
N ASP A 221 -2.97 15.55 -0.55
CA ASP A 221 -3.19 16.95 -0.88
C ASP A 221 -3.37 17.81 0.39
N ILE A 222 -4.21 17.34 1.32
CA ILE A 222 -4.40 17.97 2.64
C ILE A 222 -3.07 17.97 3.42
N LEU A 223 -2.38 16.83 3.48
CA LEU A 223 -1.14 16.68 4.24
C LEU A 223 -0.05 17.62 3.73
N SER A 224 0.16 17.65 2.40
CA SER A 224 1.17 18.49 1.77
C SER A 224 0.83 19.98 1.92
N THR A 225 -0.43 20.36 1.70
CA THR A 225 -0.91 21.73 1.92
C THR A 225 -0.72 22.18 3.37
N ASN A 226 -1.03 21.30 4.34
CA ASN A 226 -0.79 21.58 5.75
C ASN A 226 0.69 21.83 6.04
N VAL A 227 1.59 20.97 5.56
CA VAL A 227 3.03 21.11 5.76
C VAL A 227 3.52 22.45 5.20
N LEU A 228 3.08 22.82 3.98
CA LEU A 228 3.45 24.08 3.35
C LEU A 228 2.99 25.29 4.18
N ILE A 229 1.73 25.30 4.61
CA ILE A 229 1.14 26.43 5.35
C ILE A 229 1.72 26.54 6.77
N SER A 230 1.85 25.42 7.48
CA SER A 230 2.20 25.41 8.91
C SER A 230 3.70 25.59 9.15
N THR A 231 4.54 24.99 8.31
CA THR A 231 6.00 25.00 8.51
C THR A 231 6.73 25.94 7.56
N GLY A 232 6.16 26.25 6.40
CA GLY A 232 6.88 26.92 5.31
C GLY A 232 8.06 26.10 4.75
N ASN A 233 8.23 24.84 5.18
CA ASN A 233 9.37 24.01 4.81
C ASN A 233 9.12 23.32 3.46
N VAL A 234 9.66 23.91 2.41
CA VAL A 234 9.56 23.42 1.02
C VAL A 234 10.19 22.03 0.86
N THR A 235 11.22 21.70 1.64
CA THR A 235 11.86 20.37 1.60
C THR A 235 10.93 19.29 2.14
N THR A 236 10.30 19.53 3.30
CA THR A 236 9.32 18.60 3.87
C THR A 236 8.11 18.45 2.95
N TYR A 237 7.63 19.57 2.39
CA TYR A 237 6.59 19.56 1.37
C TYR A 237 6.94 18.65 0.19
N ALA A 238 8.15 18.80 -0.37
CA ALA A 238 8.63 17.99 -1.48
C ALA A 238 8.73 16.49 -1.10
N HIS A 239 9.15 16.17 0.13
CA HIS A 239 9.16 14.78 0.62
C HIS A 239 7.75 14.17 0.66
N VAL A 240 6.75 14.90 1.17
CA VAL A 240 5.36 14.43 1.20
C VAL A 240 4.82 14.25 -0.21
N ALA A 241 4.97 15.24 -1.08
CA ALA A 241 4.45 15.20 -2.45
C ALA A 241 5.10 14.06 -3.26
N HIS A 242 6.43 13.95 -3.20
CA HIS A 242 7.16 12.90 -3.92
C HIS A 242 6.89 11.50 -3.35
N GLY A 243 6.89 11.37 -2.01
CA GLY A 243 6.57 10.10 -1.34
C GLY A 243 5.15 9.66 -1.61
N GLY A 244 4.17 10.56 -1.57
CA GLY A 244 2.79 10.28 -1.91
C GLY A 244 2.64 9.75 -3.33
N TYR A 245 3.29 10.37 -4.32
CA TYR A 245 3.30 9.87 -5.69
C TYR A 245 3.92 8.47 -5.80
N PHE A 246 5.10 8.27 -5.23
CA PHE A 246 5.79 6.98 -5.29
C PHE A 246 4.93 5.87 -4.69
N TYR A 247 4.30 6.15 -3.54
CA TYR A 247 3.39 5.22 -2.89
C TYR A 247 2.16 4.89 -3.74
N LEU A 248 1.49 5.90 -4.32
CA LEU A 248 0.33 5.69 -5.20
C LEU A 248 0.70 4.84 -6.42
N ARG A 249 1.89 5.07 -7.00
CA ARG A 249 2.41 4.25 -8.10
C ARG A 249 2.66 2.80 -7.66
N SER A 250 3.25 2.58 -6.49
CA SER A 250 3.45 1.24 -5.93
C SER A 250 2.13 0.51 -5.71
N LEU A 251 1.10 1.18 -5.19
CA LEU A 251 -0.23 0.59 -5.01
C LEU A 251 -0.87 0.19 -6.34
N ASN A 252 -0.74 1.02 -7.38
CA ASN A 252 -1.20 0.69 -8.73
C ASN A 252 -0.47 -0.55 -9.27
N HIS A 253 0.85 -0.63 -9.09
CA HIS A 253 1.62 -1.79 -9.48
C HIS A 253 1.17 -3.05 -8.72
N TYR A 254 0.93 -2.96 -7.41
CA TYR A 254 0.44 -4.10 -6.63
C TYR A 254 -0.94 -4.56 -7.09
N LEU A 255 -1.81 -3.66 -7.54
CA LEU A 255 -3.12 -4.04 -8.07
C LEU A 255 -3.02 -4.87 -9.36
N THR A 256 -1.92 -4.82 -10.11
CA THR A 256 -1.74 -5.69 -11.28
C THR A 256 -1.34 -7.12 -10.94
N ILE A 257 -0.88 -7.35 -9.69
CA ILE A 257 -0.35 -8.65 -9.22
C ILE A 257 -1.27 -9.27 -8.17
N TYR A 258 -1.90 -8.44 -7.34
CA TYR A 258 -2.64 -8.84 -6.14
C TYR A 258 -4.10 -8.38 -6.21
N THR A 259 -4.96 -9.07 -5.46
CA THR A 259 -6.36 -8.66 -5.34
C THR A 259 -6.47 -7.31 -4.64
N TYR A 260 -7.52 -6.55 -4.94
CA TYR A 260 -7.79 -5.27 -4.27
C TYR A 260 -7.82 -5.41 -2.75
N ARG A 261 -8.41 -6.49 -2.22
CA ARG A 261 -8.46 -6.74 -0.78
C ARG A 261 -7.06 -6.84 -0.16
N THR A 262 -6.17 -7.61 -0.79
CA THR A 262 -4.79 -7.77 -0.33
C THR A 262 -4.04 -6.44 -0.34
N VAL A 263 -4.23 -5.63 -1.39
CA VAL A 263 -3.62 -4.28 -1.50
C VAL A 263 -4.15 -3.35 -0.41
N LEU A 264 -5.44 -3.41 -0.10
CA LEU A 264 -6.05 -2.63 0.96
C LEU A 264 -5.51 -3.04 2.35
N ASP A 265 -5.40 -4.35 2.62
CA ASP A 265 -4.82 -4.85 3.87
C ASP A 265 -3.34 -4.42 4.00
N PHE A 266 -2.58 -4.41 2.91
CA PHE A 266 -1.22 -3.84 2.87
C PHE A 266 -1.21 -2.35 3.22
N HIS A 267 -2.13 -1.56 2.64
CA HIS A 267 -2.25 -0.14 2.95
C HIS A 267 -2.54 0.12 4.43
N MET A 268 -3.40 -0.69 5.07
CA MET A 268 -3.73 -0.52 6.49
C MET A 268 -2.49 -0.59 7.37
N VAL A 269 -1.63 -1.60 7.16
CA VAL A 269 -0.40 -1.79 7.94
C VAL A 269 0.63 -0.72 7.59
N PHE A 270 0.82 -0.45 6.31
CA PHE A 270 1.77 0.56 5.84
C PHE A 270 1.42 1.95 6.39
N HIS A 271 0.16 2.38 6.25
CA HIS A 271 -0.27 3.72 6.67
C HIS A 271 -0.18 3.88 8.19
N ALA A 272 -0.58 2.88 8.98
CA ALA A 272 -0.45 2.94 10.44
C ALA A 272 1.00 3.19 10.89
N LYS A 273 1.98 2.56 10.22
CA LYS A 273 3.41 2.80 10.47
C LYS A 273 3.84 4.23 10.08
N ARG A 274 3.38 4.73 8.93
CA ARG A 274 3.67 6.11 8.49
C ARG A 274 3.09 7.16 9.44
N LEU A 275 1.91 6.93 10.04
CA LEU A 275 1.35 7.84 11.03
C LEU A 275 2.31 8.03 12.22
N ARG A 276 2.93 6.96 12.71
CA ARG A 276 3.94 7.02 13.78
C ARG A 276 5.19 7.81 13.37
N GLU A 277 5.69 7.60 12.16
CA GLU A 277 6.86 8.34 11.67
C GLU A 277 6.57 9.84 11.51
N MET A 278 5.35 10.19 11.08
CA MET A 278 4.93 11.59 10.97
C MET A 278 4.69 12.26 12.32
N GLU A 279 4.34 11.51 13.38
CA GLU A 279 4.33 12.03 14.76
C GLU A 279 5.73 12.56 15.16
N ASP A 280 6.80 11.92 14.66
CA ASP A 280 8.20 12.34 14.84
C ASP A 280 8.67 13.38 13.79
N GLY A 281 7.78 13.78 12.86
CA GLY A 281 8.10 14.70 11.77
C GLY A 281 8.89 14.09 10.61
N ASP A 282 9.04 12.76 10.55
CA ASP A 282 9.65 12.07 9.41
C ASP A 282 8.60 11.73 8.33
N PHE A 283 8.65 12.46 7.22
CA PHE A 283 7.78 12.23 6.06
C PHE A 283 8.43 11.35 4.98
N THR A 284 9.70 10.99 5.14
CA THR A 284 10.46 10.24 4.12
C THR A 284 9.99 8.79 4.00
N GLY A 285 9.28 8.26 4.99
CA GLY A 285 8.72 6.90 4.95
C GLY A 285 7.78 6.66 3.76
N TRP A 286 7.10 7.68 3.25
CA TRP A 286 6.17 7.53 2.13
C TRP A 286 6.85 7.12 0.81
N SER A 287 8.12 7.49 0.60
CA SER A 287 8.88 7.08 -0.59
C SER A 287 9.60 5.73 -0.44
N ARG A 288 9.55 5.11 0.74
CA ARG A 288 10.27 3.85 1.03
C ARG A 288 9.35 2.65 0.83
N THR A 289 9.85 1.63 0.14
CA THR A 289 9.21 0.31 0.09
C THR A 289 9.31 -0.36 1.46
N ASP A 290 8.17 -0.72 2.04
CA ASP A 290 8.13 -1.52 3.26
C ASP A 290 8.25 -3.01 2.92
N ASN A 291 9.50 -3.49 2.81
CA ASN A 291 9.79 -4.88 2.47
C ASN A 291 9.16 -5.88 3.46
N GLU A 292 9.05 -5.50 4.73
CA GLU A 292 8.44 -6.34 5.75
C GLU A 292 6.94 -6.50 5.50
N ALA A 293 6.21 -5.40 5.30
CA ALA A 293 4.79 -5.44 4.96
C ALA A 293 4.53 -6.15 3.62
N VAL A 294 5.40 -5.95 2.63
CA VAL A 294 5.34 -6.67 1.34
C VAL A 294 5.49 -8.18 1.56
N MET A 295 6.48 -8.62 2.33
CA MET A 295 6.71 -10.04 2.62
C MET A 295 5.59 -10.67 3.44
N GLN A 296 5.04 -9.96 4.42
CA GLN A 296 4.02 -10.50 5.32
C GLN A 296 2.63 -10.56 4.69
N ILE A 297 2.28 -9.58 3.85
CA ILE A 297 0.91 -9.40 3.37
C ILE A 297 0.78 -9.77 1.89
N LEU A 298 1.69 -9.28 1.05
CA LEU A 298 1.58 -9.46 -0.39
C LEU A 298 2.07 -10.86 -0.82
N GLN A 299 3.26 -11.28 -0.39
CA GLN A 299 3.86 -12.55 -0.85
C GLN A 299 3.04 -13.82 -0.54
N PRO A 300 2.39 -14.00 0.61
CA PRO A 300 1.57 -15.19 0.85
C PRO A 300 0.37 -15.29 -0.10
N SER A 301 -0.08 -14.15 -0.62
CA SER A 301 -1.27 -14.07 -1.47
C SER A 301 -1.03 -14.56 -2.91
N THR A 302 0.19 -14.48 -3.45
CA THR A 302 0.50 -15.02 -4.79
C THR A 302 0.51 -16.55 -4.83
N ALA A 303 0.89 -17.20 -3.73
CA ALA A 303 0.88 -18.65 -3.60
C ALA A 303 -0.55 -19.24 -3.70
N ALA A 304 -1.57 -18.47 -3.30
CA ALA A 304 -2.96 -18.87 -3.39
C ALA A 304 -3.55 -18.72 -4.81
N VAL A 305 -3.11 -17.71 -5.58
CA VAL A 305 -3.63 -17.47 -6.93
C VAL A 305 -3.07 -18.49 -7.94
N HIS A 306 -1.81 -18.90 -7.78
CA HIS A 306 -1.20 -19.90 -8.65
C HIS A 306 -1.62 -21.35 -8.35
N SER A 307 -2.36 -21.59 -7.26
CA SER A 307 -2.90 -22.94 -6.96
C SER A 307 -4.26 -23.23 -7.60
N VAL A 308 -4.82 -22.30 -8.39
CA VAL A 308 -6.18 -22.43 -8.96
C VAL A 308 -6.15 -22.82 -10.45
N THR A 309 -4.98 -22.81 -11.11
CA THR A 309 -4.88 -23.06 -12.56
C THR A 309 -4.62 -24.51 -12.97
N ASP A 310 -4.44 -25.44 -12.02
CA ASP A 310 -4.19 -26.87 -12.30
C ASP A 310 -5.42 -27.77 -12.03
N CYS A 311 -6.63 -27.30 -12.36
CA CYS A 311 -7.82 -28.15 -12.37
C CYS A 311 -8.58 -28.10 -13.70
N ASN A 312 -7.86 -28.23 -14.82
CA ASN A 312 -8.40 -28.88 -16.02
C ASN A 312 -8.10 -30.37 -15.96
N SER A 313 -8.85 -31.09 -15.14
CA SER A 313 -8.97 -32.54 -15.24
C SER A 313 -10.45 -32.88 -15.26
N THR A 314 -10.93 -33.09 -16.48
CA THR A 314 -12.23 -33.60 -16.85
C THR A 314 -12.56 -34.83 -16.00
N SER A 315 -13.42 -34.66 -15.00
CA SER A 315 -14.07 -35.81 -14.35
C SER A 315 -15.50 -35.44 -13.97
N SER A 316 -16.42 -36.17 -14.58
CA SER A 316 -17.87 -36.03 -14.47
C SER A 316 -18.35 -36.09 -13.01
N PRO A 317 -19.39 -35.35 -12.62
CA PRO A 317 -19.90 -35.41 -11.26
C PRO A 317 -20.76 -36.66 -11.06
N LYS A 318 -20.30 -37.58 -10.19
CA LYS A 318 -21.17 -38.54 -9.51
C LYS A 318 -21.52 -37.99 -8.13
N PRO A 319 -22.79 -37.99 -7.70
CA PRO A 319 -23.16 -37.50 -6.39
C PRO A 319 -23.00 -38.62 -5.35
N ARG A 320 -22.18 -38.42 -4.31
CA ARG A 320 -22.36 -39.14 -3.04
C ARG A 320 -21.60 -38.52 -1.86
N GLY A 321 -22.39 -38.09 -0.87
CA GLY A 321 -22.10 -38.24 0.56
C GLY A 321 -20.89 -37.49 1.13
N THR A 322 -21.12 -36.26 1.57
CA THR A 322 -20.15 -35.47 2.35
C THR A 322 -19.89 -36.11 3.72
N LYS A 323 -18.66 -36.60 3.93
CA LYS A 323 -18.09 -36.83 5.28
C LYS A 323 -17.17 -35.65 5.64
N PRO A 324 -16.97 -35.36 6.94
CA PRO A 324 -16.20 -34.21 7.40
C PRO A 324 -14.73 -34.33 6.97
N ASN A 325 -14.17 -33.25 6.44
CA ASN A 325 -12.77 -33.17 6.03
C ASN A 325 -11.83 -33.38 7.24
N SER A 326 -11.00 -34.41 7.19
CA SER A 326 -9.89 -34.60 8.12
C SER A 326 -8.82 -33.51 7.91
N PRO A 327 -8.12 -33.11 8.98
CA PRO A 327 -7.02 -32.13 8.90
C PRO A 327 -5.97 -32.57 7.89
N LYS A 328 -5.43 -31.61 7.12
CA LYS A 328 -4.53 -31.85 5.97
C LYS A 328 -3.27 -32.65 6.33
N VAL A 329 -2.86 -32.66 7.59
CA VAL A 329 -1.68 -33.36 8.11
C VAL A 329 -1.84 -34.88 8.01
N ASP A 330 -3.05 -35.41 8.15
CA ASP A 330 -3.29 -36.86 8.14
C ASP A 330 -3.51 -37.44 6.74
N GLN A 331 -3.55 -36.57 5.72
CA GLN A 331 -3.83 -36.99 4.35
C GLN A 331 -2.57 -37.55 3.68
N VAL A 332 -2.74 -38.63 2.92
CA VAL A 332 -1.69 -39.22 2.08
C VAL A 332 -1.30 -38.23 0.98
N CYS A 333 0.00 -38.08 0.72
CA CYS A 333 0.50 -37.30 -0.40
C CYS A 333 0.30 -38.06 -1.72
N ASN A 334 -0.57 -37.56 -2.59
CA ASN A 334 -0.77 -38.13 -3.92
C ASN A 334 0.46 -37.95 -4.81
N ASN A 335 1.13 -36.80 -4.73
CA ASN A 335 2.35 -36.54 -5.50
C ASN A 335 3.50 -37.50 -5.12
N PHE A 336 3.57 -37.93 -3.87
CA PHE A 336 4.52 -38.99 -3.46
C PHE A 336 4.20 -40.31 -4.16
N ASN A 337 2.92 -40.68 -4.23
CA ASN A 337 2.47 -41.90 -4.90
C ASN A 337 2.74 -41.92 -6.41
N GLU A 338 3.00 -40.75 -7.01
CA GLU A 338 3.36 -40.55 -8.42
C GLU A 338 4.86 -40.29 -8.66
N ASN A 339 5.71 -40.42 -7.63
CA ASN A 339 7.15 -40.06 -7.68
C ASN A 339 7.42 -38.57 -8.01
N ARG A 340 6.49 -37.67 -7.74
CA ARG A 340 6.61 -36.21 -8.00
C ARG A 340 6.86 -35.38 -6.75
N CYS A 341 7.01 -36.00 -5.58
CA CYS A 341 7.23 -35.30 -4.31
C CYS A 341 8.51 -35.81 -3.63
N THR A 342 9.38 -34.88 -3.24
CA THR A 342 10.58 -35.15 -2.44
C THR A 342 10.23 -35.25 -0.96
N SER A 343 10.92 -36.11 -0.21
CA SER A 343 10.72 -36.27 1.24
C SER A 343 11.68 -35.35 2.01
N PRO A 344 11.20 -34.52 2.97
CA PRO A 344 9.83 -34.43 3.48
C PRO A 344 8.88 -33.60 2.58
N CYS A 345 7.57 -33.90 2.66
CA CYS A 345 6.54 -33.24 1.85
C CYS A 345 6.44 -31.73 2.12
N ARG A 346 6.59 -30.89 1.08
CA ARG A 346 6.42 -29.42 1.18
C ARG A 346 5.06 -28.99 1.73
N ASN A 347 4.01 -29.81 1.53
CA ASN A 347 2.65 -29.53 1.98
C ASN A 347 2.31 -30.20 3.33
N GLY A 348 3.28 -30.79 4.02
CA GLY A 348 3.08 -31.42 5.34
C GLY A 348 2.18 -32.66 5.32
N ARG A 349 2.05 -33.33 4.16
CA ARG A 349 1.27 -34.57 4.00
C ARG A 349 2.13 -35.81 4.23
N ILE A 350 1.51 -36.92 4.61
CA ILE A 350 2.21 -38.18 4.91
C ILE A 350 2.61 -38.90 3.62
N HIS A 351 3.88 -39.28 3.51
CA HIS A 351 4.43 -40.08 2.42
C HIS A 351 4.25 -41.58 2.69
N LYS A 352 3.07 -42.10 2.34
CA LYS A 352 2.74 -43.53 2.44
C LYS A 352 2.12 -44.05 1.15
N CYS A 353 2.48 -45.28 0.79
CA CYS A 353 1.97 -45.98 -0.38
C CYS A 353 0.46 -46.19 -0.23
N SER A 354 -0.33 -45.69 -1.18
CA SER A 354 -1.79 -45.83 -1.15
C SER A 354 -2.30 -47.26 -1.33
N THR A 355 -1.45 -48.20 -1.78
CA THR A 355 -1.81 -49.62 -1.97
C THR A 355 -1.54 -50.47 -0.73
N CYS A 356 -0.37 -50.32 -0.11
CA CYS A 356 0.08 -51.18 1.00
C CYS A 356 0.38 -50.42 2.30
N SER A 357 0.18 -49.10 2.33
CA SER A 357 0.49 -48.18 3.43
C SER A 357 1.98 -48.09 3.84
N SER A 358 2.91 -48.68 3.08
CA SER A 358 4.35 -48.57 3.36
C SER A 358 4.89 -47.16 3.13
N GLU A 359 5.79 -46.69 3.99
CA GLU A 359 6.51 -45.42 3.84
C GLU A 359 7.78 -45.54 2.99
N SER A 360 8.23 -46.77 2.71
CA SER A 360 9.49 -47.03 2.01
C SER A 360 9.43 -46.81 0.50
N HIS A 361 8.24 -46.77 -0.09
CA HIS A 361 8.06 -46.65 -1.53
C HIS A 361 6.75 -45.94 -1.88
N SER A 362 6.71 -45.38 -3.09
CA SER A 362 5.50 -44.84 -3.69
C SER A 362 4.63 -45.95 -4.30
N ARG A 363 3.36 -45.66 -4.58
CA ARG A 363 2.48 -46.60 -5.30
C ARG A 363 3.06 -47.10 -6.62
N SER A 364 3.78 -46.28 -7.36
CA SER A 364 4.45 -46.66 -8.61
C SER A 364 5.54 -47.73 -8.43
N ALA A 365 6.13 -47.85 -7.24
CA ALA A 365 7.14 -48.85 -6.91
C ALA A 365 6.58 -49.99 -6.04
N CYS A 366 5.25 -50.12 -5.96
CA CYS A 366 4.59 -51.06 -5.08
C CYS A 366 4.46 -52.45 -5.75
N THR A 367 5.14 -53.44 -5.19
CA THR A 367 5.16 -54.83 -5.71
C THR A 367 3.94 -55.66 -5.32
N THR A 368 3.13 -55.20 -4.36
CA THR A 368 1.94 -55.94 -3.88
C THR A 368 0.72 -55.84 -4.80
N LYS A 369 0.83 -55.19 -5.97
CA LYS A 369 -0.31 -54.92 -6.87
C LYS A 369 -0.35 -55.77 -8.15
N SER A 370 0.40 -56.86 -8.19
CA SER A 370 0.39 -57.82 -9.29
C SER A 370 -0.53 -59.00 -8.96
N THR A 371 -1.85 -58.80 -9.07
CA THR A 371 -2.82 -59.89 -9.26
C THR A 371 -4.07 -59.37 -9.94
#